data_AF-A0A1E7KYN2-F1
#
_entry.id   AF-A0A1E7KYN2-F1
#
_cell.length_a   1.000
_cell.length_b   1.000
_cell.length_c   1.000
_cell.angle_alpha   90.00
_cell.angle_beta   90.00
_cell.angle_gamma   90.00
#
_symmetry.space_group_name_H-M   'P 1'
#
loop_
_entity.id
_entity.type
_entity.pdbx_description
1 polymer ?
#
loop_
_entity_poly.entity_id
_entity_poly.type
_entity_poly.pdbx_seq_one_letter_code
_entity_poly.pdbx_strand_id
1 'polypeptide(L)'
;MNAAKDKPQPKPEAKEYGDGDYVVGEDIPPGTYESSGAASDVFDLCSITTEPKGDKFPQMKTGNKGERIIITLSQGDGTLTVQGCHPLKKR
;
A
#
# COMPACT_ATOMS: atom_id res chain seq x y z
N MET A 1 -12.98 29.03 24.22
CA MET A 1 -13.84 27.89 23.83
C MET A 1 -13.49 27.49 22.40
N ASN A 2 -13.61 26.20 22.09
CA ASN A 2 -13.40 25.50 20.80
C ASN A 2 -12.05 24.79 20.61
N ALA A 3 -11.93 23.66 21.28
CA ALA A 3 -11.20 22.51 20.77
C ALA A 3 -11.99 21.92 19.59
N ALA A 4 -11.64 22.31 18.36
CA ALA A 4 -12.03 21.57 17.18
C ALA A 4 -11.07 20.40 17.02
N LYS A 5 -11.61 19.21 17.23
CA LYS A 5 -10.99 17.90 17.13
C LYS A 5 -10.29 17.74 15.78
N ASP A 6 -8.97 17.78 15.76
CA ASP A 6 -8.15 17.25 14.66
C ASP A 6 -8.21 15.71 14.75
N LYS A 7 -9.34 15.15 14.32
CA LYS A 7 -9.38 13.73 13.92
C LYS A 7 -8.94 13.71 12.47
N PRO A 8 -7.97 12.87 12.07
CA PRO A 8 -7.71 12.64 10.66
C PRO A 8 -9.03 12.27 9.99
N GLN A 9 -9.52 13.12 9.10
CA GLN A 9 -10.63 12.72 8.24
C GLN A 9 -10.09 11.64 7.30
N PRO A 10 -10.78 10.49 7.17
CA PRO A 10 -10.40 9.48 6.18
C PRO A 10 -10.29 10.16 4.83
N LYS A 11 -9.10 10.13 4.24
CA LYS A 11 -8.87 10.66 2.90
C LYS A 11 -9.77 9.89 1.93
N PRO A 12 -10.36 10.52 0.90
CA PRO A 12 -11.17 9.80 -0.08
C PRO A 12 -10.40 8.58 -0.59
N GLU A 13 -11.01 7.39 -0.49
CA GLU A 13 -10.39 6.14 -0.90
C GLU A 13 -9.98 6.26 -2.38
N ALA A 14 -8.67 6.24 -2.65
CA ALA A 14 -8.19 6.25 -4.02
C ALA A 14 -8.56 4.93 -4.68
N LYS A 15 -8.98 4.98 -5.96
CA LYS A 15 -9.24 3.76 -6.73
C LYS A 15 -7.96 2.97 -7.04
N GLU A 16 -6.83 3.67 -7.04
CA GLU A 16 -5.52 3.17 -7.44
C GLU A 16 -4.45 3.80 -6.52
N TYR A 17 -3.52 3.00 -6.01
CA TYR A 17 -2.39 3.44 -5.17
C TYR A 17 -1.08 3.15 -5.89
N GLY A 18 -0.48 4.17 -6.49
CA GLY A 18 0.79 4.08 -7.22
C GLY A 18 2.01 4.01 -6.30
N ASP A 19 3.18 4.28 -6.85
CA ASP A 19 4.42 4.38 -6.07
C ASP A 19 4.32 5.41 -4.94
N GLY A 20 4.85 5.06 -3.77
CA GLY A 20 4.83 5.90 -2.58
C GLY A 20 4.56 5.14 -1.29
N ASP A 21 4.47 5.90 -0.20
CA ASP A 21 4.22 5.42 1.15
C ASP A 21 2.79 5.78 1.57
N TYR A 22 2.05 4.80 2.11
CA TYR A 22 0.65 4.93 2.50
C TYR A 22 0.44 4.35 3.90
N VAL A 23 -0.17 5.12 4.80
CA VAL A 23 -0.49 4.61 6.14
C VAL A 23 -1.78 3.80 6.09
N VAL A 24 -1.71 2.53 6.49
CA VAL A 24 -2.85 1.61 6.50
C VAL A 24 -3.86 2.05 7.57
N GLY A 25 -5.10 2.29 7.13
CA GLY A 25 -6.19 2.82 7.96
C GLY A 25 -6.33 4.34 7.93
N GLU A 26 -5.38 5.08 7.35
CA GLU A 26 -5.45 6.54 7.19
C GLU A 26 -5.45 6.95 5.71
N ASP A 27 -4.42 6.55 4.96
CA ASP A 27 -4.30 6.81 3.52
C ASP A 27 -4.87 5.68 2.66
N ILE A 28 -4.63 4.43 3.07
CA ILE A 28 -5.10 3.23 2.38
C ILE A 28 -5.90 2.36 3.35
N PRO A 29 -7.17 2.03 3.08
CA PRO A 29 -7.94 1.20 4.00
C PRO A 29 -7.42 -0.24 4.00
N PRO A 30 -7.57 -0.98 5.12
CA PRO A 30 -7.28 -2.40 5.14
C PRO A 30 -8.15 -3.15 4.12
N GLY A 31 -7.58 -4.16 3.48
CA GLY A 31 -8.21 -4.88 2.38
C GLY A 31 -7.20 -5.64 1.53
N THR A 32 -7.70 -6.35 0.53
CA THR A 32 -6.85 -7.04 -0.43
C THR A 32 -6.64 -6.16 -1.66
N TYR A 33 -5.38 -5.98 -2.03
CA TYR A 33 -4.95 -5.17 -3.15
C TYR A 33 -4.15 -6.00 -4.13
N GLU A 34 -4.14 -5.52 -5.36
CA GLU A 34 -3.54 -6.19 -6.48
C GLU A 34 -2.79 -5.24 -7.38
N SER A 35 -1.57 -5.62 -7.77
CA SER A 35 -0.77 -4.93 -8.77
C SER A 35 -0.51 -5.86 -9.96
N SER A 36 -0.38 -5.28 -11.14
CA SER A 36 0.01 -5.98 -12.38
C SER A 36 1.53 -6.19 -12.52
N GLY A 37 2.28 -6.01 -11.43
CA GLY A 37 3.73 -6.22 -11.39
C GLY A 37 4.51 -4.98 -11.80
N ALA A 38 5.77 -5.15 -12.21
CA ALA A 38 6.65 -4.04 -12.53
C ALA A 38 6.10 -3.13 -13.64
N ALA A 39 6.10 -1.82 -13.39
CA ALA A 39 5.61 -0.79 -14.31
C ALA A 39 6.71 -0.17 -15.16
N SER A 40 7.96 -0.18 -14.68
CA SER A 40 9.09 0.38 -15.42
C SER A 40 9.70 -0.64 -16.39
N ASP A 41 10.04 -0.19 -17.60
CA ASP A 41 10.83 -0.99 -18.56
C ASP A 41 12.32 -1.09 -18.20
N VAL A 42 12.78 -0.26 -17.26
CA VAL A 42 14.19 -0.18 -16.85
C VAL A 42 14.54 -1.21 -15.77
N PHE A 43 13.58 -1.51 -14.90
CA PHE A 43 13.69 -2.54 -13.87
C PHE A 43 12.49 -3.47 -14.01
N ASP A 44 12.73 -4.70 -14.47
CA ASP A 44 11.70 -5.73 -14.58
C ASP A 44 11.18 -6.23 -13.22
N LEU A 45 11.59 -5.59 -12.12
CA LEU A 45 11.26 -5.96 -10.76
C LEU A 45 10.58 -4.80 -10.06
N CYS A 46 9.53 -5.10 -9.29
CA CYS A 46 8.95 -4.16 -8.35
C CYS A 46 8.81 -4.79 -6.97
N SER A 47 8.67 -3.94 -5.95
CA SER A 47 8.54 -4.34 -4.56
C SER A 47 7.43 -3.58 -3.84
N ILE A 48 6.68 -4.34 -3.05
CA ILE A 48 5.67 -3.84 -2.13
C ILE A 48 6.08 -4.33 -0.75
N THR A 49 6.29 -3.40 0.17
CA THR A 49 6.68 -3.70 1.55
C THR A 49 5.69 -3.11 2.54
N THR A 50 5.45 -3.80 3.65
CA THR A 50 4.70 -3.25 4.79
C THR A 50 5.60 -3.15 6.01
N GLU A 51 5.50 -2.03 6.72
CA GLU A 51 6.18 -1.76 7.98
C GLU A 51 5.15 -1.75 9.12
N PRO A 52 4.94 -2.89 9.78
CA PRO A 52 3.95 -3.00 10.82
C PRO A 52 4.30 -2.20 12.06
N LYS A 53 3.25 -1.83 12.80
CA LYS A 53 3.39 -1.21 14.12
C LYS A 53 3.43 -2.32 15.19
N GLY A 54 4.57 -2.47 15.88
CA GLY A 54 4.75 -3.42 17.00
C GLY A 54 5.31 -4.78 16.58
N ASP A 55 4.82 -5.86 17.20
CA ASP A 55 5.39 -7.21 17.12
C ASP A 55 5.04 -8.01 15.84
N LYS A 56 4.48 -7.37 14.80
CA LYS A 56 4.16 -8.08 13.56
C LYS A 56 5.36 -8.12 12.61
N PHE A 57 5.36 -9.11 11.72
CA PHE A 57 6.38 -9.22 10.70
C PHE A 57 6.04 -8.34 9.48
N PRO A 58 7.03 -7.63 8.91
CA PRO A 58 6.85 -6.92 7.67
C PRO A 58 6.53 -7.90 6.53
N GLN A 59 5.62 -7.50 5.65
CA GLN A 59 5.38 -8.24 4.42
C GLN A 59 6.24 -7.64 3.32
N MET A 60 6.96 -8.47 2.58
CA MET A 60 7.66 -8.05 1.37
C MET A 60 7.19 -8.94 0.23
N LYS A 61 6.64 -8.29 -0.81
CA LYS A 61 6.22 -8.95 -2.04
C LYS A 61 6.93 -8.28 -3.19
N THR A 62 7.62 -9.08 -3.98
CA THR A 62 8.22 -8.63 -5.22
C THR A 62 7.52 -9.33 -6.36
N GLY A 63 7.47 -8.69 -7.52
CA GLY A 63 6.98 -9.33 -8.73
C GLY A 63 7.58 -8.69 -9.96
N ASN A 64 7.64 -9.50 -11.02
CA ASN A 64 8.24 -9.07 -12.26
C ASN A 64 7.23 -8.36 -13.18
N LYS A 65 7.69 -7.88 -14.33
CA LYS A 65 6.81 -7.32 -15.36
C LYS A 65 5.76 -8.36 -15.80
N GLY A 66 4.48 -7.99 -15.69
CA GLY A 66 3.36 -8.88 -16.04
C GLY A 66 3.02 -9.93 -14.98
N GLU A 67 3.72 -9.93 -13.84
CA GLU A 67 3.42 -10.82 -12.71
C GLU A 67 2.37 -10.19 -11.79
N ARG A 68 1.30 -10.93 -11.51
CA ARG A 68 0.21 -10.45 -10.65
C ARG A 68 0.61 -10.57 -9.19
N ILE A 69 0.77 -9.44 -8.50
CA ILE A 69 1.08 -9.41 -7.07
C ILE A 69 -0.20 -9.12 -6.30
N ILE A 70 -0.53 -9.98 -5.33
CA ILE A 70 -1.66 -9.79 -4.42
C ILE A 70 -1.13 -9.59 -3.00
N ILE A 71 -1.53 -8.52 -2.34
CA ILE A 71 -1.19 -8.18 -0.96
C ILE A 71 -2.45 -7.95 -0.13
N THR A 72 -2.44 -8.41 1.13
CA THR A 72 -3.56 -8.21 2.06
C THR A 72 -3.09 -7.32 3.18
N LEU A 73 -3.70 -6.14 3.28
CA LEU A 73 -3.38 -5.14 4.29
C LEU A 73 -4.37 -5.24 5.44
N SER A 74 -3.82 -5.32 6.65
CA SER A 74 -4.53 -5.28 7.91
C SER A 74 -4.20 -3.98 8.64
N GLN A 75 -5.05 -3.56 9.56
CA GLN A 75 -4.83 -2.32 10.34
C GLN A 75 -3.51 -2.30 11.15
N GLY A 76 -2.86 -3.46 11.34
CA GLY A 76 -1.54 -3.53 11.99
C GLY A 76 -0.34 -3.54 11.06
N ASP A 77 -0.53 -3.49 9.74
CA ASP A 77 0.56 -3.41 8.75
C ASP A 77 1.23 -2.04 8.70
N GLY A 78 0.68 -1.04 9.41
CA GLY A 78 1.34 0.24 9.64
C GLY A 78 1.48 1.06 8.35
N THR A 79 2.64 1.02 7.73
CA THR A 79 2.94 1.75 6.48
C THR A 79 3.13 0.78 5.33
N LEU A 80 2.47 1.03 4.21
CA LEU A 80 2.68 0.34 2.94
C LEU A 80 3.58 1.19 2.05
N THR A 81 4.64 0.60 1.53
CA THR A 81 5.53 1.22 0.53
C THR A 81 5.42 0.46 -0.79
N VAL A 82 5.20 1.20 -1.88
CA VAL A 82 5.12 0.67 -3.25
C VAL A 82 6.25 1.27 -4.07
N GLN A 83 7.05 0.42 -4.72
CA GLN A 83 8.18 0.86 -5.55
C GLN A 83 8.26 0.10 -6.86
N GLY A 84 8.19 0.84 -7.96
CA GLY A 84 8.28 0.37 -9.33
C GLY A 84 7.09 -0.49 -9.77
N CYS A 85 6.03 -0.60 -8.98
CA CYS A 85 4.89 -1.47 -9.29
C CYS A 85 3.78 -0.67 -9.98
N HIS A 86 3.00 -1.34 -10.81
CA HIS A 86 1.74 -0.78 -11.28
C HIS A 86 0.85 -0.42 -10.09
N PRO A 87 0.00 0.63 -10.21
CA PRO A 87 -0.87 1.05 -9.13
C PRO A 87 -1.71 -0.09 -8.57
N LEU A 88 -1.68 -0.22 -7.25
CA LEU A 88 -2.46 -1.19 -6.52
C LEU A 88 -3.95 -0.86 -6.63
N LYS A 89 -4.74 -1.86 -6.99
CA LYS A 89 -6.20 -1.80 -7.07
C LYS A 89 -6.81 -2.67 -6.00
N LYS A 90 -7.81 -2.14 -5.32
CA LYS A 90 -8.60 -2.94 -4.37
C LYS A 90 -9.34 -4.03 -5.14
N ARG A 91 -9.24 -5.26 -4.66
CA ARG A 91 -9.87 -6.45 -5.24
C ARG A 91 -11.25 -6.71 -4.63
#